data_AF-A0A1H6DTE3-F1
#
_entry.id   AF-A0A1H6DTE3-F1
#
_cell.length_a   1.000
_cell.length_b   1.000
_cell.length_c   1.000
_cell.angle_alpha   90.00
_cell.angle_beta   90.00
_cell.angle_gamma   90.00
#
_symmetry.space_group_name_H-M   'P 1'
#
loop_
_entity.id
_entity.type
_entity.pdbx_description
1 polymer ?
#
loop_
_entity_poly.entity_id
_entity_poly.type
_entity_poly.pdbx_seq_one_letter_code
_entity_poly.pdbx_strand_id
1 'polypeptide(L)'
;MRLRRARDAMDRDYARPLDVPALARIALMSPGHFSRSFRAAFGETPYSYLMTRRIERAKALLRRGDLSVTDVCFAVGCTSLGSFSSRFTELVGESPSAYRARPHDPEAAIPACLDKIRTRPLRNGPAAGPATGSAAGPADGATGAGPAAGAEADGPKKDAEAATRR
;
A
#
# COMPACT_ATOMS: atom_id res chain seq x y z
N MET A 1 -22.93 -0.86 12.22
CA MET A 1 -22.03 0.18 12.79
C MET A 1 -20.81 -0.38 13.52
N ARG A 2 -20.93 -1.36 14.44
CA ARG A 2 -19.80 -1.86 15.26
C ARG A 2 -18.62 -2.44 14.47
N LEU A 3 -18.89 -3.29 13.47
CA LEU A 3 -17.86 -3.85 12.59
C LEU A 3 -17.16 -2.79 11.71
N ARG A 4 -17.88 -1.73 11.32
CA ARG A 4 -17.28 -0.60 10.57
C ARG A 4 -16.24 0.12 11.42
N ARG A 5 -16.53 0.39 12.70
CA ARG A 5 -15.56 1.02 13.62
C ARG A 5 -14.28 0.21 13.78
N ALA A 6 -14.38 -1.12 13.86
CA ALA A 6 -13.21 -1.99 13.92
C ALA A 6 -12.40 -1.91 12.61
N ARG A 7 -13.08 -1.94 11.45
CA ARG A 7 -12.44 -1.74 10.15
C ARG A 7 -11.74 -0.38 10.04
N ASP A 8 -12.41 0.69 10.46
CA ASP A 8 -11.87 2.05 10.43
C ASP A 8 -10.62 2.18 11.34
N ALA A 9 -10.58 1.45 12.46
CA ALA A 9 -9.40 1.35 13.30
C ALA A 9 -8.24 0.61 12.59
N MET A 10 -8.53 -0.51 11.92
CA MET A 10 -7.54 -1.22 11.10
C MET A 10 -6.99 -0.36 9.96
N ASP A 11 -7.85 0.44 9.32
CA ASP A 11 -7.47 1.34 8.23
C ASP A 11 -6.59 2.49 8.70
N ARG A 12 -6.80 2.98 9.92
CA ARG A 12 -6.00 4.04 10.53
C ARG A 12 -4.65 3.53 11.01
N ASP A 13 -4.64 2.38 11.68
CA ASP A 13 -3.48 1.83 12.35
C ASP A 13 -2.86 0.63 11.60
N TYR A 14 -2.96 0.63 10.26
CA TYR A 14 -2.58 -0.52 9.42
C TYR A 14 -1.12 -0.98 9.62
N ALA A 15 -0.22 -0.07 10.00
CA ALA A 15 1.19 -0.36 10.22
C ALA A 15 1.45 -1.05 11.58
N ARG A 16 0.49 -1.01 12.51
CA ARG A 16 0.65 -1.67 13.82
C ARG A 16 0.40 -3.18 13.70
N PRO A 17 1.00 -4.00 14.59
CA PRO A 17 0.67 -5.42 14.69
C PRO A 17 -0.84 -5.63 14.89
N LEU A 18 -1.37 -6.70 14.29
CA LEU A 18 -2.79 -7.03 14.40
C LEU A 18 -3.14 -7.51 15.80
N ASP A 19 -3.99 -6.77 16.50
CA ASP A 19 -4.55 -7.16 17.79
C ASP A 19 -6.06 -7.44 17.65
N VAL A 20 -6.38 -8.71 17.39
CA VAL A 20 -7.77 -9.17 17.24
C VAL A 20 -8.59 -8.95 18.53
N PRO A 21 -8.10 -9.24 19.75
CA PRO A 21 -8.77 -8.86 20.99
C PRO A 21 -9.10 -7.37 21.09
N ALA A 22 -8.19 -6.46 20.74
CA ALA A 22 -8.48 -5.02 20.77
C ALA A 22 -9.57 -4.63 19.77
N LEU A 23 -9.53 -5.16 18.55
CA LEU A 23 -10.56 -4.91 17.53
C LEU A 23 -11.93 -5.47 17.95
N ALA A 24 -11.94 -6.64 18.59
CA ALA A 24 -13.16 -7.25 19.12
C ALA A 24 -13.79 -6.38 20.24
N ARG A 25 -12.96 -5.78 21.12
CA ARG A 25 -13.43 -4.81 22.11
C ARG A 25 -14.05 -3.57 21.46
N ILE A 26 -13.45 -3.03 20.40
CA ILE A 26 -14.03 -1.91 19.63
C ILE A 26 -15.40 -2.29 19.04
N ALA A 27 -15.54 -3.54 18.59
CA ALA A 27 -16.78 -4.06 18.03
C ALA A 27 -17.80 -4.53 19.09
N LEU A 28 -17.46 -4.49 20.39
CA LEU A 28 -18.26 -5.03 21.50
C LEU A 28 -18.60 -6.51 21.33
N MET A 29 -17.59 -7.32 20.98
CA MET A 29 -17.72 -8.75 20.71
C MET A 29 -16.59 -9.53 21.38
N SER A 30 -16.80 -10.83 21.60
CA SER A 30 -15.69 -11.74 21.89
C SER A 30 -14.82 -11.92 20.64
N PRO A 31 -13.51 -12.25 20.76
CA PRO A 31 -12.61 -12.36 19.61
C PRO A 31 -13.06 -13.39 18.56
N GLY A 32 -13.58 -14.54 19.00
CA GLY A 32 -14.10 -15.57 18.10
C GLY A 32 -15.36 -15.13 17.36
N HIS A 33 -16.28 -14.46 18.04
CA HIS A 33 -17.48 -13.90 17.39
C HIS A 33 -17.10 -12.81 16.40
N PHE A 34 -16.20 -11.90 16.79
CA PHE A 34 -15.69 -10.84 15.93
C PHE A 34 -15.12 -11.39 14.62
N SER A 35 -14.21 -12.37 14.67
CA SER A 35 -13.60 -12.93 13.45
C SER A 35 -14.64 -13.52 12.49
N ARG A 36 -15.65 -14.24 13.01
CA ARG A 36 -16.74 -14.80 12.20
C ARG A 36 -17.62 -13.71 11.62
N SER A 37 -18.06 -12.76 12.45
CA SER A 37 -18.91 -11.64 12.02
C SER A 37 -18.20 -10.73 11.02
N PHE A 38 -16.90 -10.49 11.19
CA PHE A 38 -16.08 -9.71 10.27
C PHE A 38 -16.02 -10.39 8.90
N ARG A 39 -15.72 -11.69 8.86
CA ARG A 39 -15.73 -12.47 7.62
C ARG A 39 -17.10 -12.49 6.95
N ALA A 40 -18.17 -12.68 7.72
CA ALA A 40 -19.53 -12.65 7.19
C ALA A 40 -19.90 -11.28 6.59
N ALA A 41 -19.41 -10.19 7.18
CA ALA A 41 -19.72 -8.83 6.74
C ALA A 41 -18.83 -8.30 5.61
N PHE A 42 -17.56 -8.71 5.54
CA PHE A 42 -16.57 -8.15 4.61
C PHE A 42 -15.99 -9.17 3.63
N GLY A 43 -16.39 -10.44 3.71
CA GLY A 43 -15.96 -11.51 2.80
C GLY A 43 -14.59 -12.13 3.12
N GLU A 44 -13.78 -11.50 3.98
CA GLU A 44 -12.44 -11.97 4.31
C GLU A 44 -12.14 -11.90 5.82
N THR A 45 -11.09 -12.58 6.26
CA THR A 45 -10.68 -12.55 7.68
C THR A 45 -10.03 -11.21 8.03
N PRO A 46 -10.01 -10.81 9.32
CA PRO A 46 -9.31 -9.58 9.73
C PRO A 46 -7.84 -9.54 9.31
N TYR A 47 -7.13 -10.67 9.36
CA TYR A 47 -5.73 -10.75 8.93
C TYR A 47 -5.58 -10.53 7.42
N SER A 48 -6.42 -11.18 6.60
CA SER A 48 -6.41 -11.00 5.13
C SER A 48 -6.68 -9.54 4.77
N TYR A 49 -7.69 -8.95 5.41
CA TYR A 49 -8.04 -7.55 5.18
C TYR A 49 -6.88 -6.61 5.49
N LEU A 50 -6.29 -6.74 6.68
CA LEU A 50 -5.15 -5.91 7.08
C LEU A 50 -4.00 -6.05 6.09
N MET A 51 -3.72 -7.27 5.66
CA MET A 51 -2.63 -7.52 4.73
C MET A 51 -2.90 -6.88 3.36
N THR A 52 -4.12 -6.97 2.84
CA THR A 52 -4.53 -6.26 1.61
C THR A 52 -4.31 -4.75 1.75
N ARG A 53 -4.72 -4.16 2.87
CA ARG A 53 -4.51 -2.72 3.15
C ARG A 53 -3.03 -2.35 3.21
N ARG A 54 -2.19 -3.20 3.79
CA ARG A 54 -0.72 -3.01 3.81
C ARG A 54 -0.12 -3.07 2.41
N ILE A 55 -0.54 -4.01 1.57
CA ILE A 55 -0.08 -4.11 0.18
C ILE A 55 -0.50 -2.87 -0.62
N GLU A 56 -1.73 -2.37 -0.45
CA GLU A 56 -2.16 -1.13 -1.10
C GLU A 56 -1.25 0.07 -0.74
N ARG A 57 -0.86 0.18 0.54
CA ARG A 57 0.08 1.22 0.98
C ARG A 57 1.50 0.96 0.49
N ALA A 58 1.95 -0.29 0.46
CA ALA A 58 3.23 -0.65 -0.10
C ALA A 58 3.34 -0.25 -1.58
N LYS A 59 2.30 -0.50 -2.38
CA LYS A 59 2.25 -0.04 -3.78
C LYS A 59 2.46 1.47 -3.88
N ALA A 60 1.78 2.26 -3.06
CA ALA A 60 1.94 3.72 -3.07
C ALA A 60 3.38 4.15 -2.72
N LEU A 61 4.03 3.51 -1.75
CA LEU A 61 5.42 3.78 -1.39
C LEU A 61 6.39 3.37 -2.49
N LEU A 62 6.19 2.20 -3.11
CA LEU A 62 7.04 1.70 -4.19
C LEU A 62 6.95 2.57 -5.45
N ARG A 63 5.76 3.11 -5.77
CA ARG A 63 5.60 4.06 -6.88
C ARG A 63 6.34 5.36 -6.67
N ARG A 64 6.48 5.79 -5.41
CA ARG A 64 7.20 7.03 -5.05
C ARG A 64 8.71 6.87 -5.25
N GLY A 65 9.25 5.67 -5.01
CA GLY A 65 10.64 5.32 -5.31
C GLY A 65 11.65 5.58 -4.18
N ASP A 66 11.29 6.37 -3.17
CA ASP A 66 12.18 6.82 -2.08
C ASP A 66 12.71 5.71 -1.16
N LEU A 67 12.01 4.57 -1.07
CA LEU A 67 12.32 3.50 -0.12
C LEU A 67 12.71 2.21 -0.84
N SER A 68 13.62 1.44 -0.24
CA SER A 68 13.91 0.08 -0.69
C SER A 68 12.71 -0.83 -0.43
N VAL A 69 12.65 -1.98 -1.12
CA VAL A 69 11.58 -2.98 -0.89
C VAL A 69 11.56 -3.44 0.57
N THR A 70 12.73 -3.62 1.16
CA THR A 70 12.90 -4.01 2.57
C THR A 70 12.36 -2.94 3.50
N ASP A 71 12.68 -1.66 3.26
CA ASP A 71 12.17 -0.55 4.08
C ASP A 71 10.66 -0.43 3.96
N VAL A 72 10.11 -0.60 2.75
CA VAL A 72 8.66 -0.60 2.53
C VAL A 72 7.99 -1.72 3.32
N CYS A 73 8.55 -2.92 3.32
CA CYS A 73 8.01 -4.06 4.07
C CYS A 73 7.83 -3.72 5.55
N PHE A 74 8.86 -3.17 6.19
CA PHE A 74 8.78 -2.79 7.59
C PHE A 74 7.94 -1.52 7.83
N ALA A 75 7.97 -0.55 6.92
CA ALA A 75 7.16 0.67 7.01
C ALA A 75 5.65 0.40 6.97
N VAL A 76 5.21 -0.63 6.25
CA VAL A 76 3.79 -1.04 6.24
C VAL A 76 3.43 -2.00 7.39
N GLY A 77 4.40 -2.34 8.26
CA GLY A 77 4.17 -3.17 9.45
C GLY A 77 4.28 -4.68 9.22
N CYS A 78 4.81 -5.13 8.08
CA CYS A 78 5.11 -6.54 7.86
C CYS A 78 6.38 -6.93 8.63
N THR A 79 6.39 -8.15 9.19
CA THR A 79 7.48 -8.64 10.04
C THR A 79 8.50 -9.47 9.27
N SER A 80 8.17 -9.93 8.07
CA SER A 80 9.06 -10.74 7.24
C SER A 80 8.96 -10.34 5.76
N LEU A 81 10.13 -10.22 5.12
CA LEU A 81 10.23 -9.87 3.72
C LEU A 81 9.67 -10.98 2.82
N GLY A 82 9.86 -12.25 3.19
CA GLY A 82 9.35 -13.40 2.44
C GLY A 82 7.82 -13.43 2.39
N SER A 83 7.14 -13.34 3.54
CA SER A 83 5.67 -13.34 3.57
C SER A 83 5.08 -12.11 2.89
N PHE A 84 5.72 -10.94 3.05
CA PHE A 84 5.35 -9.74 2.32
C PHE A 84 5.47 -9.94 0.80
N SER A 85 6.59 -10.45 0.31
CA SER A 85 6.85 -10.60 -1.12
C SER A 85 5.90 -11.60 -1.78
N SER A 86 5.64 -12.75 -1.13
CA SER A 86 4.67 -13.72 -1.62
C SER A 86 3.27 -13.13 -1.70
N ARG A 87 2.82 -12.44 -0.64
CA ARG A 87 1.48 -11.88 -0.59
C ARG A 87 1.30 -10.68 -1.52
N PHE A 88 2.34 -9.87 -1.67
CA PHE A 88 2.37 -8.79 -2.66
C PHE A 88 2.20 -9.37 -4.06
N THR A 89 2.98 -10.40 -4.41
CA THR A 89 2.92 -11.02 -5.74
C THR A 89 1.54 -11.66 -5.99
N GLU A 90 0.97 -12.33 -5.00
CA GLU A 90 -0.38 -12.91 -5.10
C GLU A 90 -1.46 -11.85 -5.36
N LEU A 91 -1.38 -10.69 -4.71
CA LEU A 91 -2.39 -9.63 -4.82
C LEU A 91 -2.16 -8.66 -5.99
N VAL A 92 -0.91 -8.49 -6.43
CA VAL A 92 -0.52 -7.50 -7.45
C VAL A 92 -0.21 -8.14 -8.80
N GLY A 93 0.18 -9.42 -8.81
CA GLY A 93 0.53 -10.18 -10.01
C GLY A 93 2.01 -10.09 -10.40
N GLU A 94 2.81 -9.26 -9.73
CA GLU A 94 4.24 -9.10 -9.98
C GLU A 94 5.00 -8.88 -8.66
N SER A 95 6.31 -9.13 -8.64
CA SER A 95 7.12 -9.00 -7.42
C SER A 95 7.26 -7.52 -7.00
N PRO A 96 7.50 -7.23 -5.70
CA PRO A 96 7.69 -5.85 -5.24
C PRO A 96 8.83 -5.11 -5.96
N SER A 97 9.93 -5.81 -6.26
CA SER A 97 11.09 -5.25 -6.96
C SER A 97 10.76 -4.91 -8.41
N ALA A 98 10.06 -5.83 -9.12
CA ALA A 98 9.61 -5.58 -10.48
C ALA A 98 8.59 -4.43 -10.52
N TYR A 99 7.64 -4.43 -9.57
CA TYR A 99 6.69 -3.34 -9.41
C TYR A 99 7.42 -2.01 -9.26
N ARG A 100 8.43 -1.90 -8.38
CA ARG A 100 9.20 -0.66 -8.18
C ARG A 100 9.97 -0.21 -9.42
N ALA A 101 10.57 -1.14 -10.17
CA ALA A 101 11.39 -0.83 -11.34
C ALA A 101 10.57 -0.37 -12.56
N ARG A 102 9.28 -0.71 -12.61
CA ARG A 102 8.40 -0.28 -13.69
C ARG A 102 8.18 1.25 -13.62
N PRO A 103 8.13 1.95 -14.77
CA PRO A 103 7.66 3.32 -14.82
C PRO A 103 6.25 3.44 -14.22
N HIS A 104 6.10 4.30 -13.22
CA HIS A 104 4.80 4.71 -12.69
C HIS A 104 4.60 6.16 -13.06
N ASP A 105 4.15 6.38 -14.28
CA ASP A 105 3.90 7.73 -14.75
C ASP A 105 2.85 8.40 -13.85
N PRO A 106 3.15 9.55 -13.20
CA PRO A 106 2.15 10.28 -12.43
C PRO A 106 0.97 10.72 -13.31
N GLU A 107 1.17 10.81 -14.62
CA GLU A 107 0.21 11.30 -15.60
C GLU A 107 -0.83 10.25 -16.04
N ALA A 108 -0.62 8.96 -15.69
CA ALA A 108 -1.69 7.95 -15.79
C ALA A 108 -2.78 8.14 -14.70
N ALA A 109 -2.59 9.10 -13.79
CA ALA A 109 -3.57 9.48 -12.79
C ALA A 109 -4.67 10.33 -13.42
N ILE A 110 -5.77 9.66 -13.79
CA ILE A 110 -7.06 10.25 -14.12
C ILE A 110 -7.01 11.14 -15.40
N PRO A 111 -7.69 10.74 -16.48
CA PRO A 111 -7.91 11.63 -17.62
C PRO A 111 -8.37 13.02 -17.15
N ALA A 112 -7.78 14.09 -17.69
CA ALA A 112 -8.07 15.46 -17.24
C ALA A 112 -9.57 15.81 -17.23
N CYS A 113 -10.40 15.11 -18.01
CA CYS A 113 -11.85 15.22 -17.94
C CYS A 113 -12.44 14.74 -16.60
N LEU A 114 -11.97 13.61 -16.07
CA LEU A 114 -12.43 13.01 -14.82
C LEU A 114 -11.93 13.79 -13.60
N ASP A 115 -10.72 14.36 -13.67
CA ASP A 115 -10.21 15.28 -12.64
C ASP A 115 -11.05 16.56 -12.59
N LYS A 116 -11.35 17.17 -13.74
CA LYS A 116 -12.23 18.34 -13.81
C LYS A 116 -13.64 18.04 -13.30
N ILE A 117 -14.15 16.81 -13.43
CA ILE A 117 -15.45 16.39 -12.91
C ILE A 117 -15.40 16.20 -11.38
N ARG A 118 -14.37 15.53 -10.86
CA ARG A 118 -14.24 15.23 -9.42
C ARG A 118 -13.80 16.41 -8.56
N THR A 119 -12.98 17.28 -9.12
CA THR A 119 -12.53 18.53 -8.46
C THR A 119 -13.46 19.70 -8.76
N ARG A 120 -14.53 19.49 -9.55
CA ARG A 120 -15.48 20.55 -9.92
C ARG A 120 -16.05 21.21 -8.64
N PRO A 121 -15.73 22.47 -8.37
CA PRO A 121 -16.32 23.18 -7.25
C PRO A 121 -17.82 23.32 -7.49
N LEU A 122 -18.64 22.89 -6.53
CA LEU A 122 -20.09 23.05 -6.58
C LEU A 122 -20.42 24.54 -6.45
N ARG A 123 -20.71 25.19 -7.57
CA ARG A 123 -20.93 26.64 -7.69
C ARG A 123 -22.19 27.19 -6.98
N ASN A 124 -22.94 26.42 -6.18
CA ASN A 124 -24.06 26.91 -5.32
C ASN A 124 -24.64 25.84 -4.35
N GLY A 125 -24.03 25.69 -3.17
CA GLY A 125 -24.61 25.17 -1.92
C GLY A 125 -24.01 26.01 -0.77
N PRO A 126 -24.72 26.33 0.32
CA PRO A 126 -24.63 27.65 0.95
C PRO A 126 -23.23 28.01 1.47
N ALA A 127 -22.78 29.18 1.02
CA ALA A 127 -21.61 30.00 1.36
C ALA A 127 -20.59 29.46 2.39
N ALA A 128 -19.38 29.16 1.92
CA ALA A 128 -18.17 29.25 2.72
C ALA A 128 -17.04 29.87 1.87
N GLY A 129 -16.39 30.91 2.42
CA GLY A 129 -15.64 31.95 1.72
C GLY A 129 -14.28 31.56 1.13
N PRO A 130 -13.54 32.55 0.58
CA PRO A 130 -12.43 32.31 -0.32
C PRO A 130 -11.11 32.15 0.44
N ALA A 131 -10.34 31.14 0.07
CA ALA A 131 -8.90 31.08 0.32
C ALA A 131 -8.17 31.04 -1.03
N THR A 132 -7.65 32.21 -1.41
CA THR A 132 -6.37 32.44 -2.10
C THR A 132 -5.35 31.30 -1.93
N GLY A 133 -4.59 30.81 -2.90
CA GLY A 133 -4.37 31.15 -4.31
C GLY A 133 -3.09 30.41 -4.83
N SER A 134 -3.12 30.00 -6.11
CA SER A 134 -2.04 29.99 -7.15
C SER A 134 -0.57 29.65 -6.77
N ALA A 135 0.09 28.59 -7.26
CA ALA A 135 0.66 28.26 -8.61
C ALA A 135 2.01 28.93 -8.97
N ALA A 136 2.96 28.14 -9.52
CA ALA A 136 3.95 28.54 -10.54
C ALA A 136 4.84 27.34 -11.01
N GLY A 137 4.88 27.05 -12.32
CA GLY A 137 6.04 26.47 -13.02
C GLY A 137 7.04 27.57 -13.42
N PRO A 138 8.11 27.35 -14.24
CA PRO A 138 8.08 26.64 -15.53
C PRO A 138 9.36 25.83 -15.90
N ALA A 139 9.43 25.38 -17.16
CA ALA A 139 10.46 24.55 -17.80
C ALA A 139 11.66 25.33 -18.38
N ASP A 140 12.80 24.65 -18.60
CA ASP A 140 13.67 24.76 -19.80
C ASP A 140 14.72 23.63 -19.82
N GLY A 141 15.08 23.16 -21.01
CA GLY A 141 15.76 21.88 -21.25
C GLY A 141 17.28 21.91 -21.54
N ALA A 142 17.86 20.73 -21.77
CA ALA A 142 19.10 20.53 -22.51
C ALA A 142 19.30 19.05 -22.93
N THR A 143 19.73 18.88 -24.18
CA THR A 143 20.17 17.64 -24.86
C THR A 143 21.56 17.18 -24.39
N GLY A 144 21.82 15.86 -24.38
CA GLY A 144 23.18 15.30 -24.27
C GLY A 144 23.22 13.77 -24.39
N ALA A 145 24.01 13.26 -25.34
CA ALA A 145 24.15 11.87 -25.76
C ALA A 145 24.88 10.94 -24.75
N GLY A 146 24.65 9.61 -24.88
CA GLY A 146 25.21 8.52 -24.04
C GLY A 146 26.71 8.21 -24.25
N PRO A 147 27.23 6.98 -24.03
CA PRO A 147 26.60 5.69 -23.65
C PRO A 147 27.37 4.88 -22.55
N ALA A 148 27.07 3.57 -22.44
CA ALA A 148 27.81 2.48 -21.75
C ALA A 148 27.58 2.33 -20.22
N ALA A 149 27.65 1.18 -19.57
CA ALA A 149 27.63 -0.27 -19.86
C ALA A 149 27.66 -0.98 -18.47
N GLY A 150 27.25 -2.26 -18.41
CA GLY A 150 27.36 -3.14 -17.22
C GLY A 150 25.98 -3.44 -16.62
N ALA A 151 25.30 -4.57 -16.84
CA ALA A 151 25.70 -5.99 -16.89
C ALA A 151 26.34 -6.47 -15.57
N GLU A 152 25.50 -7.03 -14.69
CA GLU A 152 25.75 -8.14 -13.73
C GLU A 152 24.40 -8.35 -13.00
N ALA A 153 23.61 -9.42 -13.13
CA ALA A 153 23.88 -10.85 -13.26
C ALA A 153 24.77 -11.39 -12.14
N ASP A 154 24.20 -11.57 -10.94
CA ASP A 154 24.60 -12.68 -10.09
C ASP A 154 23.40 -13.20 -9.27
N GLY A 155 22.94 -14.38 -9.65
CA GLY A 155 22.77 -15.46 -8.68
C GLY A 155 23.42 -16.70 -9.28
N PRO A 156 23.24 -17.90 -8.70
CA PRO A 156 23.07 -18.25 -7.29
C PRO A 156 24.05 -19.38 -6.87
N LYS A 157 24.17 -19.70 -5.57
CA LYS A 157 24.58 -21.02 -5.03
C LYS A 157 24.31 -21.04 -3.51
N LYS A 158 23.37 -21.83 -3.00
CA LYS A 158 23.38 -23.29 -2.73
C LYS A 158 24.13 -23.67 -1.43
N ASP A 159 23.42 -24.50 -0.66
CA ASP A 159 23.86 -25.55 0.27
C ASP A 159 23.84 -25.29 1.80
N ALA A 160 23.51 -26.39 2.50
CA ALA A 160 23.34 -26.65 3.94
C ALA A 160 21.95 -26.29 4.52
N GLU A 161 20.97 -27.18 4.67
CA GLU A 161 20.96 -28.55 5.25
C GLU A 161 21.53 -28.67 6.68
N ALA A 162 20.67 -29.14 7.58
CA ALA A 162 20.89 -29.89 8.82
C ALA A 162 20.95 -29.17 10.20
N ALA A 163 20.33 -29.88 11.16
CA ALA A 163 20.30 -29.72 12.62
C ALA A 163 19.36 -28.63 13.16
N THR A 164 18.28 -28.98 13.87
CA THR A 164 18.33 -29.68 15.16
C THR A 164 17.17 -30.66 15.35
N ARG A 165 17.54 -31.91 15.69
CA ARG A 165 16.69 -32.94 16.30
C ARG A 165 16.58 -32.70 17.81
N ARG A 166 15.45 -33.23 18.34
CA ARG A 166 15.10 -33.58 19.73
C ARG A 166 14.33 -32.55 20.52
#